data_AF-A0A220UR55-F1
#
_entry.id   AF-A0A220UR55-F1
#
_cell.length_a   1.000
_cell.length_b   1.000
_cell.length_c   1.000
_cell.angle_alpha   90.00
_cell.angle_beta   90.00
_cell.angle_gamma   90.00
#
_symmetry.space_group_name_H-M   'P 1'
#
loop_
_entity.id
_entity.type
_entity.pdbx_description
1 polymer ?
#
loop_
_entity_poly.entity_id
_entity_poly.type
_entity_poly.pdbx_seq_one_letter_code
_entity_poly.pdbx_strand_id
1 'polypeptide(L)'
;MTIEEFIDNKAPQLAMYGKAFLSDELDFHEIQLYLWDTLEEWQLLIPSSEAQTETETVFWHLLHSFNKWPDWMIRGNQYLCQQLHACCDFLSLGGQMPSGCVGIRP
;
A
#
# COMPACT_ATOMS: atom_id res chain seq x y z
N MET A 1 -12.28 -15.73 -3.18
CA MET A 1 -11.08 -14.98 -2.86
C MET A 1 -11.03 -14.84 -1.35
N THR A 2 -10.01 -15.38 -0.71
CA THR A 2 -9.75 -15.14 0.72
C THR A 2 -9.13 -13.76 0.92
N ILE A 3 -9.04 -13.30 2.17
CA ILE A 3 -8.35 -12.05 2.50
C ILE A 3 -6.87 -12.15 2.10
N GLU A 4 -6.23 -13.28 2.41
CA GLU A 4 -4.83 -13.54 2.06
C GLU A 4 -4.61 -13.51 0.54
N GLU A 5 -5.47 -14.19 -0.24
CA GLU A 5 -5.40 -14.16 -1.71
C GLU A 5 -5.58 -12.74 -2.26
N PHE A 6 -6.46 -11.93 -1.68
CA PHE A 6 -6.64 -10.54 -2.11
C PHE A 6 -5.37 -9.72 -1.88
N ILE A 7 -4.81 -9.81 -0.67
CA ILE A 7 -3.60 -9.08 -0.30
C ILE A 7 -2.41 -9.53 -1.15
N ASP A 8 -2.21 -10.84 -1.35
CA ASP A 8 -1.11 -11.37 -2.15
C ASP A 8 -1.18 -10.93 -3.61
N ASN A 9 -2.39 -10.75 -4.16
CA ASN A 9 -2.56 -10.24 -5.53
C ASN A 9 -2.35 -8.73 -5.61
N LYS A 10 -2.83 -7.96 -4.63
CA LYS A 10 -2.84 -6.48 -4.68
C LYS A 10 -1.56 -5.86 -4.16
N ALA A 11 -0.91 -6.44 -3.16
CA ALA A 11 0.30 -5.88 -2.56
C ALA A 11 1.45 -5.64 -3.55
N PRO A 12 1.80 -6.57 -4.46
CA PRO A 12 2.83 -6.33 -5.46
C PRO A 12 2.44 -5.22 -6.45
N GLN A 13 1.15 -5.10 -6.76
CA GLN A 13 0.65 -4.04 -7.64
C GLN A 13 0.81 -2.68 -6.95
N LEU A 14 0.32 -2.52 -5.72
CA LEU A 14 0.47 -1.28 -4.95
C LEU A 14 1.94 -0.87 -4.84
N ALA A 15 2.83 -1.83 -4.61
CA ALA A 15 4.26 -1.59 -4.54
C ALA A 15 4.85 -1.08 -5.87
N MET A 16 4.43 -1.66 -6.99
CA MET A 16 4.84 -1.23 -8.34
C MET A 16 4.36 0.19 -8.63
N TYR A 17 3.07 0.48 -8.40
CA TYR A 17 2.47 1.81 -8.57
C TYR A 17 3.19 2.85 -7.70
N GLY A 18 3.39 2.52 -6.42
CA GLY A 18 4.11 3.37 -5.47
C GLY A 18 5.55 3.65 -5.92
N LYS A 19 6.30 2.64 -6.35
CA LYS A 19 7.66 2.82 -6.87
C LYS A 19 7.69 3.70 -8.11
N ALA A 20 6.81 3.47 -9.07
CA ALA A 20 6.74 4.26 -10.29
C ALA A 20 6.45 5.74 -9.98
N PHE A 21 5.53 6.03 -9.05
CA PHE A 21 5.25 7.40 -8.62
C PHE A 21 6.45 8.07 -7.93
N LEU A 22 7.10 7.35 -7.01
CA LEU A 22 8.25 7.87 -6.27
C LEU A 22 9.47 8.11 -7.19
N SER A 23 9.58 7.33 -8.27
CA SER A 23 10.58 7.52 -9.35
C SER A 23 10.17 8.55 -10.41
N ASP A 24 9.02 9.21 -10.25
CA ASP A 24 8.48 10.19 -11.20
C ASP A 24 8.10 9.61 -12.59
N GLU A 25 7.81 8.31 -12.64
CA GLU A 25 7.39 7.58 -13.84
C GLU A 25 5.86 7.45 -13.95
N LEU A 26 5.13 7.76 -12.88
CA LEU A 26 3.68 7.64 -12.79
C LEU A 26 3.07 8.88 -12.13
N ASP A 27 1.96 9.35 -12.69
CA ASP A 27 1.16 10.42 -12.10
C ASP A 27 0.47 9.93 -10.80
N PHE A 28 0.37 10.82 -9.81
CA PHE A 28 -0.26 10.48 -8.54
C PHE A 28 -1.74 10.10 -8.69
N HIS A 29 -2.43 10.62 -9.71
CA HIS A 29 -3.82 10.29 -10.00
C HIS A 29 -4.02 8.79 -10.28
N GLU A 30 -3.06 8.14 -10.94
CA GLU A 30 -3.12 6.70 -11.21
C GLU A 30 -3.08 5.87 -9.93
N ILE A 31 -2.31 6.31 -8.93
CA ILE A 31 -2.34 5.70 -7.59
C ILE A 31 -3.73 5.86 -6.99
N GLN A 32 -4.30 7.07 -7.02
CA GLN A 32 -5.61 7.33 -6.44
C GLN A 32 -6.70 6.46 -7.05
N LEU A 33 -6.72 6.29 -8.38
CA LEU A 33 -7.63 5.38 -9.08
C LEU A 33 -7.46 3.94 -8.57
N TYR A 34 -6.22 3.46 -8.51
CA TYR A 34 -5.92 2.14 -7.97
C TYR A 34 -6.41 1.97 -6.52
N LEU A 35 -6.26 2.99 -5.66
CA LEU A 35 -6.74 2.91 -4.27
C LEU A 35 -8.26 2.76 -4.21
N TRP A 36 -8.99 3.53 -5.02
CA TRP A 36 -10.45 3.47 -5.08
C TRP A 36 -10.94 2.10 -5.57
N ASP A 37 -10.38 1.60 -6.67
CA ASP A 37 -10.73 0.27 -7.20
C ASP A 37 -10.45 -0.83 -6.16
N THR A 38 -9.30 -0.73 -5.49
CA THR A 38 -8.90 -1.69 -4.44
C THR A 38 -9.87 -1.67 -3.25
N LEU A 39 -10.31 -0.49 -2.81
CA LEU A 39 -11.26 -0.36 -1.71
C LEU A 39 -12.67 -0.83 -2.11
N GLU A 40 -13.09 -0.61 -3.36
CA GLU A 40 -14.35 -1.13 -3.88
C GLU A 40 -14.34 -2.66 -3.92
N GLU A 41 -13.28 -3.26 -4.45
CA GLU A 41 -13.11 -4.72 -4.45
C GLU A 41 -13.07 -5.30 -3.02
N TRP A 42 -12.41 -4.60 -2.08
CA TRP A 42 -12.34 -5.02 -0.68
C TRP A 42 -13.72 -5.12 -0.03
N GLN A 43 -14.64 -4.20 -0.32
CA GLN A 43 -16.00 -4.21 0.26
C GLN A 43 -16.81 -5.45 -0.15
N LEU A 44 -16.44 -6.10 -1.27
CA LEU A 44 -17.10 -7.32 -1.74
C LEU A 44 -16.63 -8.57 -0.99
N LEU A 45 -15.53 -8.49 -0.23
CA LEU A 45 -15.02 -9.59 0.57
C LEU A 45 -15.77 -9.68 1.90
N ILE A 46 -16.25 -10.87 2.23
CA ILE A 46 -16.91 -11.13 3.50
C ILE A 46 -15.84 -11.18 4.60
N PRO A 47 -15.95 -10.39 5.68
CA PRO A 47 -14.94 -10.37 6.72
C PRO A 47 -14.79 -11.74 7.39
N SER A 48 -13.59 -12.32 7.27
CA SER A 48 -13.15 -13.49 8.02
C SER A 48 -12.58 -13.05 9.39
N SER A 49 -12.70 -13.89 10.41
CA SER A 49 -12.11 -13.62 11.75
C SER A 49 -10.60 -13.87 11.80
N GLU A 50 -9.95 -13.93 10.64
CA GLU A 50 -8.51 -14.13 10.51
C GLU A 50 -7.72 -12.93 11.04
N ALA A 51 -6.60 -13.25 11.69
CA ALA A 51 -5.63 -12.26 12.15
C ALA A 51 -4.88 -11.67 10.96
N GLN A 52 -4.57 -10.37 11.01
CA GLN A 52 -3.85 -9.71 9.95
C GLN A 52 -2.40 -10.18 9.89
N THR A 53 -1.90 -10.42 8.69
CA THR A 53 -0.49 -10.73 8.46
C THR A 53 0.36 -9.44 8.48
N GLU A 54 1.68 -9.58 8.58
CA GLU A 54 2.60 -8.45 8.44
C GLU A 54 2.46 -7.80 7.05
N THR A 55 2.31 -8.60 6.00
CA THR A 55 2.04 -8.14 4.62
C THR A 55 0.77 -7.32 4.55
N GLU A 56 -0.33 -7.83 5.12
CA GLU A 56 -1.60 -7.09 5.17
C GLU A 56 -1.45 -5.77 5.94
N THR A 57 -0.72 -5.79 7.05
CA THR A 57 -0.47 -4.59 7.86
C THR A 57 0.30 -3.53 7.06
N VAL A 58 1.37 -3.91 6.36
CA VAL A 58 2.16 -2.98 5.53
C VAL A 58 1.34 -2.51 4.32
N PHE A 59 0.55 -3.38 3.71
CA PHE A 59 -0.34 -3.04 2.61
C PHE A 59 -1.32 -1.94 2.99
N TRP A 60 -2.08 -2.12 4.08
CA TRP A 60 -3.03 -1.10 4.52
C TRP A 60 -2.35 0.18 4.98
N HIS A 61 -1.16 0.09 5.59
CA HIS A 61 -0.38 1.26 5.97
C HIS A 61 0.04 2.09 4.75
N LEU A 62 0.54 1.43 3.71
CA LEU A 62 0.97 2.06 2.47
C LEU A 62 -0.22 2.68 1.72
N LEU A 63 -1.31 1.91 1.57
CA LEU A 63 -2.54 2.37 0.95
C LEU A 63 -3.08 3.61 1.67
N HIS A 64 -3.17 3.56 3.00
CA HIS A 64 -3.60 4.70 3.80
C HIS A 64 -2.68 5.90 3.64
N SER A 65 -1.36 5.69 3.58
CA SER A 65 -0.39 6.78 3.41
C SER A 65 -0.56 7.51 2.09
N PHE A 66 -0.79 6.79 1.00
CA PHE A 66 -1.09 7.38 -0.31
C PHE A 66 -2.47 8.06 -0.37
N ASN A 67 -3.46 7.58 0.38
CA ASN A 67 -4.75 8.26 0.48
C ASN A 67 -4.68 9.54 1.34
N LYS A 68 -3.85 9.53 2.38
CA LYS A 68 -3.76 10.61 3.37
C LYS A 68 -2.98 11.82 2.87
N TRP A 69 -1.86 11.59 2.19
CA TRP A 69 -0.92 12.64 1.84
C TRP A 69 -1.03 13.03 0.37
N PRO A 70 -1.09 14.33 0.05
CA PRO A 70 -1.02 14.77 -1.34
C PRO A 70 0.40 14.57 -1.91
N ASP A 71 0.48 14.50 -3.24
CA ASP A 71 1.71 14.28 -4.00
C ASP A 71 2.87 15.20 -3.59
N TRP A 72 2.61 16.50 -3.46
CA TRP A 72 3.61 17.50 -3.10
C TRP A 72 4.20 17.27 -1.70
N MET A 73 3.42 16.71 -0.77
CA MET A 73 3.91 16.41 0.57
C MET A 73 4.80 15.17 0.57
N ILE A 74 4.43 14.16 -0.21
CA ILE A 74 5.23 12.94 -0.35
C ILE A 74 6.58 13.27 -1.02
N ARG A 75 6.56 14.04 -2.10
CA ARG A 75 7.78 14.46 -2.82
C ARG A 75 8.64 15.44 -2.01
N GLY A 76 8.00 16.34 -1.26
CA GLY A 76 8.71 17.35 -0.47
C GLY A 76 9.32 16.82 0.84
N ASN A 77 8.89 15.66 1.33
CA ASN A 77 9.35 15.09 2.59
C ASN A 77 10.19 13.82 2.35
N GLN A 78 11.51 13.97 2.39
CA GLN A 78 12.46 12.87 2.17
C GLN A 78 12.27 11.70 3.15
N TYR A 79 11.92 11.98 4.40
CA TYR A 79 11.68 10.92 5.39
C TYR A 79 10.44 10.10 5.04
N LEU A 80 9.34 10.77 4.69
CA LEU A 80 8.11 10.11 4.23
C LEU A 80 8.37 9.30 2.96
N CYS A 81 9.03 9.90 1.97
CA CYS A 81 9.40 9.23 0.72
C CYS A 81 10.21 7.94 0.97
N GLN A 82 11.21 7.99 1.86
CA GLN A 82 11.99 6.80 2.24
C GLN A 82 11.15 5.74 2.95
N GLN A 83 10.23 6.13 3.84
CA GLN A 83 9.33 5.18 4.49
C GLN A 83 8.42 4.47 3.47
N LEU A 84 7.86 5.21 2.51
CA LEU A 84 7.01 4.63 1.47
C LEU A 84 7.81 3.71 0.54
N HIS A 85 9.03 4.09 0.17
CA HIS A 85 9.94 3.20 -0.56
C HIS A 85 10.18 1.89 0.18
N ALA A 86 10.48 1.94 1.48
CA ALA A 86 10.70 0.75 2.29
C ALA A 86 9.46 -0.15 2.35
N CYS A 87 8.26 0.43 2.44
CA CYS A 87 7.00 -0.31 2.36
C CYS A 87 6.85 -0.99 0.99
N CYS A 88 7.09 -0.27 -0.10
CA CYS A 88 7.03 -0.85 -1.44
C CYS A 88 8.06 -1.97 -1.63
N ASP A 89 9.27 -1.85 -1.08
CA ASP A 89 10.28 -2.90 -1.16
C ASP A 89 9.85 -4.17 -0.44
N PHE A 90 9.32 -4.03 0.78
CA PHE A 90 8.78 -5.15 1.55
C PHE A 90 7.65 -5.87 0.80
N LEU A 91 6.69 -5.13 0.24
CA LEU A 91 5.58 -5.71 -0.52
C LEU A 91 6.00 -6.32 -1.88
N SER A 92 7.14 -5.90 -2.47
CA SER A 92 7.61 -6.43 -3.76
C SER A 92 8.49 -7.68 -3.62
N LEU A 93 9.43 -7.65 -2.69
CA LEU A 93 10.54 -8.61 -2.60
C LEU A 93 10.45 -9.49 -1.35
N GLY A 94 9.54 -9.16 -0.41
CA GLY A 94 9.61 -9.64 0.96
C GLY A 94 10.82 -9.08 1.70
N GLY A 95 10.88 -9.26 3.02
CA GLY A 95 12.04 -8.81 3.81
C GLY A 95 11.69 -8.50 5.26
N GLN A 96 12.45 -7.58 5.86
CA GLN A 96 12.13 -7.08 7.19
C GLN A 96 11.01 -6.04 7.10
N MET A 97 10.01 -6.18 7.97
CA MET A 97 8.92 -5.23 8.11
C MET A 97 9.48 -3.82 8.43
N PRO A 98 9.07 -2.78 7.69
CA PRO A 98 9.51 -1.42 7.98
C PRO A 98 9.04 -0.95 9.37
N SER A 99 9.87 -0.17 10.05
CA SER A 99 9.57 0.30 11.40
C SER A 99 8.39 1.27 11.43
N GLY A 100 7.43 1.05 12.33
CA GLY A 100 6.31 1.98 12.54
C GLY A 100 5.13 1.80 11.57
N CYS A 101 5.13 0.76 10.75
CA CYS A 101 3.98 0.41 9.93
C CYS A 101 2.84 -0.11 10.81
N VAL A 102 1.79 0.70 10.93
CA VAL A 102 0.52 0.31 11.55
C VAL A 102 -0.55 0.53 10.49
N GLY A 103 -0.99 -0.56 9.87
CA GLY A 103 -2.09 -0.56 8.92
C GLY A 103 -3.17 -1.49 9.43
N ILE A 104 -4.40 -1.01 9.44
CA ILE A 104 -5.57 -1.75 9.90
C ILE A 104 -6.53 -1.78 8.73
N ARG A 105 -7.11 -2.96 8.46
CA ARG A 105 -8.11 -3.11 7.42
C ARG A 105 -9.33 -2.23 7.72
N PRO A 106 -9.91 -1.56 6.72
CA PRO A 106 -11.10 -0.73 6.88
C PRO A 106 -12.35 -1.57 7.20
#